data_AF-A0A938DV37-F1
#
_entry.id   AF-A0A938DV37-F1
#
_cell.length_a   1.000
_cell.length_b   1.000
_cell.length_c   1.000
_cell.angle_alpha   90.00
_cell.angle_beta   90.00
_cell.angle_gamma   90.00
#
_symmetry.space_group_name_H-M   'P 1'
#
loop_
_entity.id
_entity.type
_entity.pdbx_description
1 polymer ?
#
loop_
_entity_poly.entity_id
_entity_poly.type
_entity_poly.pdbx_seq_one_letter_code
_entity_poly.pdbx_strand_id
1 'polypeptide(L)'
;MTVTETAPASDAVASAPNRSQTGLERILGGADHTTLGRAFVLTGLGWFTVAIIARGVVGADMVADNGVLGDWLAVVSNSARVIGPLGLAGALMGVLYLLVPLQLASPA
;
A
#
# COMPACT_ATOMS: atom_id res chain seq x y z
N MET A 1 39.08 -2.47 -46.84
CA MET A 1 37.84 -3.28 -46.74
C MET A 1 37.28 -3.09 -45.35
N THR A 2 36.29 -2.20 -45.21
CA THR A 2 35.55 -2.01 -43.95
C THR A 2 34.29 -2.85 -44.03
N VAL A 3 34.19 -3.86 -43.19
CA VAL A 3 33.00 -4.71 -43.06
C VAL A 3 31.91 -3.88 -42.37
N THR A 4 30.88 -3.48 -43.11
CA THR A 4 29.68 -2.89 -42.54
C THR A 4 28.83 -4.03 -41.99
N GLU A 5 28.92 -4.26 -40.68
CA GLU A 5 28.07 -5.22 -39.98
C GLU A 5 26.63 -4.69 -40.00
N THR A 6 25.82 -5.24 -40.90
CA THR A 6 24.38 -4.97 -40.97
C THR A 6 23.71 -5.87 -39.95
N ALA A 7 23.42 -5.34 -38.76
CA ALA A 7 22.57 -6.03 -37.81
C ALA A 7 21.18 -6.25 -38.46
N PRO A 8 20.64 -7.48 -38.50
CA PRO A 8 19.31 -7.69 -39.02
C PRO A 8 18.31 -7.04 -38.06
N ALA A 9 17.49 -6.13 -38.61
CA ALA A 9 16.27 -5.68 -37.96
C ALA A 9 15.39 -6.91 -37.76
N SER A 10 15.42 -7.49 -36.56
CA SER A 10 14.50 -8.56 -36.20
C SER A 10 13.12 -7.93 -36.03
N ASP A 11 12.29 -8.20 -37.03
CA ASP A 11 10.88 -7.92 -37.08
C ASP A 11 10.15 -8.24 -35.78
N ALA A 12 9.24 -7.33 -35.44
CA ALA A 12 7.97 -7.57 -34.79
C ALA A 12 7.97 -8.63 -33.67
N VAL A 13 8.28 -8.17 -32.45
CA VAL A 13 7.72 -8.83 -31.26
C VAL A 13 6.21 -8.70 -31.37
N ALA A 14 5.55 -9.78 -31.77
CA ALA A 14 4.10 -9.91 -31.74
C ALA A 14 3.61 -9.48 -30.36
N SER A 15 2.87 -8.36 -30.30
CA SER A 15 2.09 -8.03 -29.11
C SER A 15 1.13 -9.17 -28.87
N ALA A 16 1.48 -10.03 -27.92
CA ALA A 16 0.56 -11.00 -27.34
C ALA A 16 -0.72 -10.25 -26.95
N PRO A 17 -1.90 -10.89 -27.06
CA PRO A 17 -3.16 -10.25 -26.71
C PRO A 17 -3.03 -9.69 -25.30
N ASN A 18 -3.22 -8.39 -25.19
CA ASN A 18 -3.12 -7.63 -23.96
C ASN A 18 -4.26 -8.12 -23.05
N ARG A 19 -4.08 -9.25 -22.36
CA ARG A 19 -5.03 -9.73 -21.36
C ARG A 19 -5.19 -8.57 -20.39
N SER A 20 -6.42 -8.09 -20.27
CA SER A 20 -6.84 -7.20 -19.19
C SER A 20 -6.46 -7.86 -17.86
N GLN A 21 -5.28 -7.57 -17.35
CA GLN A 21 -4.87 -8.04 -16.04
C GLN A 21 -5.79 -7.39 -15.02
N THR A 22 -6.43 -8.20 -14.19
CA THR A 22 -7.25 -7.69 -13.11
C THR A 22 -6.38 -6.91 -12.11
N GLY A 23 -6.96 -5.97 -11.35
CA GLY A 23 -6.19 -5.16 -10.39
C GLY A 23 -5.41 -6.01 -9.37
N LEU A 24 -5.91 -7.21 -9.05
CA LEU A 24 -5.23 -8.19 -8.20
C LEU A 24 -4.05 -8.87 -8.90
N GLU A 25 -4.20 -9.28 -10.17
CA GLU A 25 -3.12 -9.86 -10.96
C GLU A 25 -1.96 -8.89 -11.15
N ARG A 26 -2.27 -7.59 -11.30
CA ARG A 26 -1.24 -6.55 -11.40
C ARG A 26 -0.46 -6.36 -10.09
N ILE A 27 -1.10 -6.58 -8.94
CA ILE A 27 -0.46 -6.48 -7.63
C ILE A 27 0.35 -7.74 -7.30
N LEU A 28 -0.20 -8.93 -7.60
CA LEU A 28 0.39 -10.22 -7.23
C LEU A 28 1.40 -10.76 -8.25
N GLY A 29 1.26 -10.40 -9.53
CA GLY A 29 2.03 -10.96 -10.65
C GLY A 29 3.35 -10.24 -10.98
N GLY A 30 3.81 -9.31 -10.13
CA GLY A 30 5.02 -8.51 -10.38
C GLY A 30 4.74 -7.02 -10.51
N ALA A 31 3.96 -6.47 -9.57
CA ALA A 31 3.64 -5.04 -9.56
C ALA A 31 4.92 -4.20 -9.50
N ASP A 32 4.96 -3.13 -10.30
CA ASP A 32 5.95 -2.09 -10.14
C ASP A 32 5.94 -1.56 -8.70
N HIS A 33 7.12 -1.19 -8.19
CA HIS A 33 7.31 -0.74 -6.80
C HIS A 33 6.35 0.40 -6.44
N THR A 34 6.03 1.28 -7.38
CA THR A 34 5.05 2.34 -7.18
C THR A 34 3.64 1.83 -6.87
N THR A 35 3.22 0.74 -7.50
CA THR A 35 1.90 0.14 -7.29
C THR A 35 1.83 -0.52 -5.92
N LEU A 36 2.89 -1.25 -5.53
CA LEU A 36 2.99 -1.87 -4.22
C LEU A 36 3.03 -0.81 -3.09
N GLY A 37 3.83 0.24 -3.27
CA GLY A 37 3.94 1.32 -2.30
C GLY A 37 2.61 2.06 -2.10
N ARG A 38 1.87 2.36 -3.18
CA ARG A 38 0.51 2.95 -3.07
C ARG A 38 -0.47 2.04 -2.33
N ALA A 39 -0.44 0.73 -2.58
CA ALA A 39 -1.30 -0.22 -1.87
C ALA A 39 -1.01 -0.23 -0.36
N PHE A 40 0.27 -0.18 0.03
CA PHE A 40 0.67 -0.08 1.44
C PHE A 40 0.24 1.25 2.08
N VAL A 41 0.42 2.38 1.39
CA VAL A 41 -0.05 3.69 1.86
C VAL A 41 -1.56 3.67 2.13
N LEU A 42 -2.35 3.24 1.14
CA LEU A 42 -3.81 3.25 1.23
C LEU A 42 -4.32 2.29 2.31
N THR A 43 -3.77 1.08 2.36
CA THR A 43 -4.19 0.07 3.35
C THR A 43 -3.79 0.48 4.75
N GLY A 44 -2.56 0.97 4.93
CA GLY A 44 -2.06 1.45 6.21
C GLY A 44 -2.86 2.65 6.73
N LEU A 45 -3.13 3.63 5.86
CA LEU A 45 -3.94 4.79 6.22
C LEU A 45 -5.38 4.38 6.53
N GLY A 46 -5.97 3.46 5.77
CA GLY A 46 -7.29 2.91 6.04
C GLY A 46 -7.38 2.31 7.44
N TRP A 47 -6.43 1.45 7.82
CA TRP A 47 -6.38 0.87 9.17
C TRP A 47 -6.11 1.91 10.26
N PHE A 48 -5.27 2.91 9.98
CA PHE A 48 -5.04 4.00 10.90
C PHE A 48 -6.31 4.82 11.16
N THR A 49 -7.07 5.13 10.11
CA THR A 49 -8.36 5.83 10.21
C THR A 49 -9.37 5.00 11.02
N VAL A 50 -9.47 3.69 10.78
CA VAL A 50 -10.33 2.79 11.58
C VAL A 50 -9.95 2.84 13.05
N ALA A 51 -8.65 2.83 13.38
CA ALA A 51 -8.19 2.92 14.76
C ALA A 51 -8.51 4.27 15.42
N ILE A 52 -8.48 5.38 14.67
CA ILE A 52 -8.91 6.70 15.16
C ILE A 52 -10.40 6.69 15.48
N ILE A 53 -11.23 6.17 14.57
CA ILE A 53 -12.68 6.08 14.76
C ILE A 53 -12.99 5.21 15.99
N ALA A 54 -12.36 4.04 16.10
CA ALA A 54 -12.53 3.14 17.24
C ALA A 54 -12.16 3.82 18.57
N ARG A 55 -11.06 4.58 18.61
CA ARG A 55 -10.70 5.39 19.78
C ARG A 55 -11.72 6.48 20.08
N GLY A 56 -12.27 7.12 19.06
CA GLY A 56 -13.32 8.12 19.21
C GLY A 56 -14.60 7.53 19.82
N VAL A 57 -15.01 6.35 19.34
CA VAL A 57 -16.18 5.63 19.88
C VAL A 57 -15.94 5.20 21.33
N VAL A 58 -14.78 4.61 21.64
CA VAL A 58 -14.40 4.26 23.03
C VAL A 58 -14.37 5.51 23.92
N GLY A 59 -13.78 6.60 23.45
CA GLY A 59 -13.73 7.85 24.21
C GLY A 59 -15.12 8.42 24.46
N ALA A 60 -16.00 8.40 23.46
CA ALA A 60 -17.37 8.84 23.60
C ALA A 60 -18.14 7.97 24.62
N ASP A 61 -17.93 6.65 24.59
CA ASP A 61 -18.58 5.72 25.53
C ASP A 61 -18.14 5.97 26.98
N MET A 62 -16.83 6.17 27.19
CA MET A 62 -16.25 6.48 28.50
C MET A 62 -16.67 7.85 29.05
N VAL A 63 -16.86 8.85 28.18
CA VAL A 63 -17.26 10.20 28.58
C VAL A 63 -18.76 10.31 28.83
N ALA A 64 -19.56 9.66 27.99
CA ALA A 64 -21.02 9.68 28.11
C ALA A 64 -21.54 8.68 29.14
N ASP A 65 -20.72 7.73 29.59
CA ASP A 65 -21.07 6.62 30.49
C ASP A 65 -22.37 5.90 30.04
N ASN A 66 -22.50 5.76 28.71
CA ASN A 66 -23.70 5.27 28.05
C ASN A 66 -23.69 3.73 27.86
N GLY A 67 -22.54 3.08 28.11
CA GLY A 67 -22.40 1.63 28.10
C GLY A 67 -22.69 0.96 26.75
N VAL A 68 -22.63 1.71 25.65
CA VAL A 68 -22.91 1.23 24.29
C VAL A 68 -21.94 0.13 23.88
N LEU A 69 -20.68 0.23 24.30
CA LEU A 69 -19.67 -0.79 24.01
C LEU A 69 -19.70 -1.98 24.97
N GLY A 70 -20.19 -1.79 26.21
CA GLY A 70 -20.23 -2.84 27.24
C GLY A 70 -18.93 -3.63 27.34
N ASP A 71 -19.03 -4.96 27.23
CA ASP A 71 -17.89 -5.89 27.30
C ASP A 71 -16.86 -5.70 26.17
N TRP A 72 -17.26 -5.13 25.04
CA TRP A 72 -16.37 -4.87 23.92
C TRP A 72 -15.44 -3.67 24.14
N LEU A 73 -15.71 -2.82 25.13
CA LEU A 73 -14.93 -1.61 25.36
C LEU A 73 -13.43 -1.92 25.54
N ALA A 74 -13.11 -2.92 26.37
CA ALA A 74 -11.74 -3.32 26.62
C ALA A 74 -11.07 -3.88 25.36
N VAL A 75 -11.80 -4.69 24.58
CA VAL A 75 -11.31 -5.30 23.34
C VAL A 75 -11.04 -4.23 22.29
N VAL A 76 -12.03 -3.38 21.99
CA VAL A 76 -11.92 -2.31 20.99
C VAL A 76 -10.84 -1.30 21.38
N SER A 77 -10.77 -0.94 22.67
CA SER A 77 -9.72 -0.04 23.18
C SER A 77 -8.32 -0.62 22.99
N ASN A 78 -8.12 -1.89 23.33
CA ASN A 78 -6.82 -2.54 23.19
C ASN A 78 -6.46 -2.75 21.70
N SER A 79 -7.41 -3.19 20.88
CA SER A 79 -7.20 -3.35 19.43
C SER A 79 -6.83 -2.04 18.75
N ALA A 80 -7.54 -0.94 19.06
CA ALA A 80 -7.24 0.36 18.47
C ALA A 80 -5.87 0.92 18.89
N ARG A 81 -5.36 0.52 20.07
CA ARG A 81 -4.00 0.86 20.51
C ARG A 81 -2.92 0.18 19.67
N VAL A 82 -3.18 -1.02 19.17
CA VAL A 82 -2.23 -1.80 18.36
C VAL A 82 -2.39 -1.47 16.87
N ILE A 83 -3.62 -1.50 16.35
CA ILE A 83 -3.91 -1.36 14.92
C ILE A 83 -3.54 0.04 14.42
N GLY A 84 -3.71 1.10 15.23
CA GLY A 84 -3.37 2.46 14.82
C GLY A 84 -1.89 2.61 14.45
N PRO A 85 -0.95 2.39 15.38
CA PRO A 85 0.48 2.44 15.09
C PRO A 85 0.90 1.51 13.95
N LEU A 86 0.32 0.32 13.86
CA LEU A 86 0.62 -0.63 12.78
C LEU A 86 0.16 -0.11 11.41
N GLY A 87 -1.04 0.46 11.33
CA GLY A 87 -1.56 1.10 10.12
C GLY A 87 -0.69 2.27 9.69
N LEU A 88 -0.29 3.14 10.63
CA LEU A 88 0.62 4.24 10.35
C LEU A 88 1.99 3.75 9.87
N ALA A 89 2.56 2.73 10.51
CA ALA A 89 3.82 2.14 10.09
C ALA A 89 3.72 1.52 8.68
N GLY A 90 2.63 0.80 8.39
CA GLY A 90 2.34 0.29 7.06
C GLY A 90 2.25 1.40 6.00
N ALA A 91 1.62 2.52 6.35
CA ALA A 91 1.54 3.67 5.45
C ALA A 91 2.91 4.29 5.18
N LEU A 92 3.72 4.49 6.23
CA LEU A 92 5.09 5.01 6.11
C LEU A 92 5.97 4.07 5.28
N MET A 93 5.84 2.75 5.47
CA MET A 93 6.53 1.77 4.63
C MET A 93 6.14 1.89 3.16
N GLY A 94 4.86 2.12 2.87
CA GLY A 94 4.41 2.39 1.50
C GLY A 94 5.02 3.64 0.89
N VAL A 95 5.17 4.71 1.68
CA VAL A 95 5.86 5.95 1.25
C VAL A 95 7.33 5.69 0.96
N LEU A 96 8.03 4.96 1.84
CA LEU A 96 9.44 4.61 1.62
C LEU A 96 9.60 3.78 0.34
N TYR A 97 8.70 2.83 0.09
CA TYR A 97 8.73 2.01 -1.11
C TYR A 97 8.51 2.80 -2.41
N LEU A 98 7.80 3.94 -2.32
CA LEU A 98 7.63 4.89 -3.43
C LEU A 98 8.85 5.78 -3.63
N LEU A 99 9.44 6.31 -2.56
CA LEU A 99 10.43 7.38 -2.64
C LEU A 99 11.88 6.87 -2.76
N VAL A 100 12.22 5.76 -2.10
CA VAL A 100 13.62 5.29 -2.04
C VAL A 100 14.17 4.96 -3.43
N PRO A 101 13.48 4.23 -4.31
CA PRO A 101 14.02 3.93 -5.64
C PRO A 101 14.15 5.16 -6.53
N LEU A 102 13.25 6.15 -6.37
CA LEU A 102 13.32 7.43 -7.10
C LEU A 102 14.51 8.28 -6.64
N GLN A 103 14.84 8.26 -5.35
CA GLN A 103 15.97 8.99 -4.78
C GLN A 103 17.32 8.37 -5.17
N LEU A 104 17.39 7.04 -5.24
CA LEU A 104 18.60 6.32 -5.63
C LEU A 104 18.89 6.36 -7.14
N ALA A 105 17.86 6.60 -7.96
CA ALA A 105 17.99 6.77 -9.40
C ALA A 105 18.36 8.20 -9.84
N SER A 106 18.43 9.16 -8.90
CA SER A 106 18.88 10.52 -9.20
C SER A 106 20.40 10.54 -9.40
N PRO A 107 20.92 10.95 -10.58
CA PRO A 107 22.35 11.20 -10.73
C PRO A 107 22.73 12.39 -9.84
N ALA A 108 23.74 12.19 -9.00
CA ALA A 108 24.43 13.27 -8.29
C ALA A 108 25.36 14.04 -9.24
#